data_AF-A0A0D0CC20-F1
#
_entry.id   AF-A0A0D0CC20-F1
#
_cell.length_a   1.000
_cell.length_b   1.000
_cell.length_c   1.000
_cell.angle_alpha   90.00
_cell.angle_beta   90.00
_cell.angle_gamma   90.00
#
_symmetry.space_group_name_H-M   'P 1'
#
loop_
_entity.id
_entity.type
_entity.pdbx_description
1 polymer ?
#
loop_
_entity_poly.entity_id
_entity_poly.type
_entity_poly.pdbx_seq_one_letter_code
_entity_poly.pdbx_strand_id
1 'polypeptide(L)'
;MIDDFSRKANQYLAEDILVGQGHADSDWHDMELGDEEILPLPSNIGANQCRDHGVGHLVDDELCLQQGQANDALHNIQIDLSHRSFLYRTAVRQAKHSQQMKSRAWDAVHHVNTALNVHTVIYHRCCKAMIALGRTPVLLQQYQELKQEHLQSKTIKIDPSVTGTHGENLPWFWTMNTDLEAGNWMSECEF
;
A
#
# COMPACT_ATOMS: atom_id res chain seq x y z
N MET A 1 20.04 -41.84 -11.76
CA MET A 1 18.91 -41.94 -12.69
C MET A 1 17.75 -41.23 -12.00
N ILE A 2 17.52 -39.95 -12.34
CA ILE A 2 16.49 -39.14 -11.67
C ILE A 2 15.14 -39.63 -12.17
N ASP A 3 14.30 -40.04 -11.23
CA ASP A 3 12.97 -40.59 -11.50
C ASP A 3 12.07 -39.54 -12.18
N ASP A 4 11.21 -39.98 -13.10
CA ASP A 4 10.38 -39.12 -13.93
C ASP A 4 9.39 -38.28 -13.09
N PHE A 5 9.01 -38.75 -11.89
CA PHE A 5 8.24 -38.03 -10.89
C PHE A 5 9.02 -36.87 -10.29
N SER A 6 10.31 -37.06 -9.97
CA SER A 6 11.20 -35.99 -9.52
C SER A 6 11.48 -34.95 -10.60
N ARG A 7 11.50 -35.36 -11.88
CA ARG A 7 11.59 -34.41 -13.02
C ARG A 7 10.31 -33.59 -13.15
N LYS A 8 9.14 -34.23 -13.04
CA LYS A 8 7.82 -33.56 -13.09
C LYS A 8 7.60 -32.65 -11.87
N ALA A 9 8.01 -33.05 -10.67
CA ALA A 9 7.92 -32.25 -9.46
C ALA A 9 8.83 -31.00 -9.53
N ASN A 10 10.03 -31.13 -10.10
CA ASN A 10 10.89 -29.96 -10.35
C ASN A 10 10.35 -29.09 -11.49
N GLN A 11 9.62 -29.65 -12.46
CA GLN A 11 8.91 -28.89 -13.48
C GLN A 11 7.74 -28.09 -12.88
N TYR A 12 6.96 -28.66 -11.94
CA TYR A 12 5.93 -27.91 -11.19
C TYR A 12 6.54 -26.85 -10.25
N LEU A 13 7.70 -27.10 -9.65
CA LEU A 13 8.38 -26.10 -8.81
C LEU A 13 9.04 -24.99 -9.63
N ALA A 14 9.57 -25.29 -10.82
CA ALA A 14 10.12 -24.30 -11.73
C ALA A 14 9.00 -23.50 -12.43
N GLU A 15 7.89 -24.15 -12.74
CA GLU A 15 6.67 -23.50 -13.22
C GLU A 15 6.05 -22.66 -12.11
N ASP A 16 5.99 -23.05 -10.84
CA ASP A 16 5.51 -22.16 -9.75
C ASP A 16 6.43 -20.96 -9.47
N ILE A 17 7.73 -21.08 -9.75
CA ILE A 17 8.67 -19.94 -9.69
C ILE A 17 8.45 -18.99 -10.88
N LEU A 18 7.95 -19.48 -12.02
CA LEU A 18 7.61 -18.67 -13.20
C LEU A 18 6.11 -18.30 -13.29
N VAL A 19 5.22 -18.99 -12.59
CA VAL A 19 3.77 -18.75 -12.46
C VAL A 19 3.48 -17.88 -11.22
N GLY A 20 4.47 -17.66 -10.36
CA GLY A 20 4.53 -16.46 -9.51
C GLY A 20 4.68 -15.16 -10.32
N GLN A 21 5.01 -15.25 -11.61
CA GLN A 21 4.81 -14.19 -12.61
C GLN A 21 3.54 -14.43 -13.45
N GLY A 22 2.57 -15.15 -12.89
CA GLY A 22 1.22 -15.18 -13.41
C GLY A 22 0.64 -13.79 -13.29
N HIS A 23 0.85 -12.98 -14.33
CA HIS A 23 -0.12 -12.05 -14.89
C HIS A 23 -1.09 -11.49 -13.84
N ALA A 24 -0.55 -10.84 -12.81
CA ALA A 24 -1.28 -9.82 -12.08
C ALA A 24 -1.25 -8.57 -12.96
N ASP A 25 -1.89 -8.69 -14.13
CA ASP A 25 -2.81 -7.67 -14.62
C ASP A 25 -3.98 -7.61 -13.63
N SER A 26 -3.64 -7.40 -12.36
CA SER A 26 -4.53 -6.89 -11.36
C SER A 26 -4.63 -5.44 -11.76
N ASP A 27 -5.55 -5.21 -12.69
CA ASP A 27 -6.15 -3.94 -12.99
C ASP A 27 -6.67 -3.38 -11.67
N TRP A 28 -5.77 -2.74 -10.92
CA TRP A 28 -6.07 -2.10 -9.64
C TRP A 28 -6.98 -0.89 -9.83
N HIS A 29 -7.37 -0.59 -11.06
CA HIS A 29 -8.35 0.43 -11.39
C HIS A 29 -9.80 -0.02 -11.15
N ASP A 30 -10.05 -1.33 -11.02
CA ASP A 30 -11.41 -1.89 -10.92
C ASP A 30 -11.84 -2.30 -9.50
N MET A 31 -11.08 -1.94 -8.46
CA MET A 31 -11.60 -2.00 -7.09
C MET A 31 -12.55 -0.82 -6.87
N GLU A 32 -13.72 -0.92 -7.48
CA GLU A 32 -14.84 0.01 -7.36
C GLU A 32 -15.33 -0.07 -5.90
N LEU A 33 -14.89 0.88 -5.07
CA LEU A 33 -15.56 1.18 -3.80
C LEU A 33 -17.00 1.54 -4.18
N GLY A 34 -17.92 0.58 -3.99
CA GLY A 34 -19.26 0.63 -4.55
C GLY A 34 -19.98 1.94 -4.25
N ASP A 35 -20.79 2.41 -5.21
CA ASP A 35 -21.65 3.60 -5.23
C ASP A 35 -21.66 4.40 -3.91
N GLU A 36 -20.55 5.08 -3.62
CA GLU A 36 -20.47 5.93 -2.45
C GLU A 36 -21.27 7.20 -2.74
N GLU A 37 -22.22 7.48 -1.85
CA GLU A 37 -22.88 8.77 -1.80
C GLU A 37 -21.78 9.85 -1.71
N ILE A 38 -21.61 10.61 -2.81
CA ILE A 38 -20.53 11.58 -2.91
C ILE A 38 -20.81 12.69 -1.91
N LEU A 39 -20.08 12.65 -0.80
CA LEU A 39 -20.14 13.72 0.20
C LEU A 39 -19.74 15.05 -0.45
N PRO A 40 -20.46 16.14 -0.17
CA PRO A 40 -20.18 17.46 -0.72
C PRO A 40 -18.98 18.08 0.01
N LEU A 41 -17.81 17.47 -0.17
CA LEU A 41 -16.54 17.94 0.38
C LEU A 41 -15.97 19.08 -0.49
N PRO A 42 -15.20 20.01 0.09
CA PRO A 42 -14.51 21.06 -0.65
C PRO A 42 -13.70 20.58 -1.86
N SER A 43 -13.13 19.37 -1.84
CA SER A 43 -12.42 18.76 -2.99
C SER A 43 -13.34 18.41 -4.16
N ASN A 44 -14.62 18.13 -3.90
CA ASN A 44 -15.64 17.85 -4.90
C ASN A 44 -16.37 19.13 -5.37
N ILE A 45 -16.55 20.11 -4.48
CA ILE A 45 -17.22 21.39 -4.78
C ILE A 45 -16.24 22.37 -5.44
N GLY A 46 -14.98 22.38 -5.03
CA GLY A 46 -13.94 23.28 -5.50
C GLY A 46 -13.70 24.47 -4.55
N ALA A 47 -12.43 24.73 -4.27
CA ALA A 47 -11.98 25.70 -3.26
C ALA A 47 -12.52 27.14 -3.48
N ASN A 48 -12.64 27.58 -4.74
CA ASN A 48 -13.16 28.92 -5.05
C ASN A 48 -14.64 29.05 -4.67
N GLN A 49 -15.45 28.03 -4.97
CA GLN A 49 -16.86 28.02 -4.60
C GLN A 49 -17.04 28.01 -3.09
N CYS A 50 -16.22 27.23 -2.35
CA CYS A 50 -16.22 27.27 -0.89
C CYS A 50 -15.91 28.67 -0.33
N ARG A 51 -14.99 29.41 -0.95
CA ARG A 51 -14.67 30.79 -0.58
C ARG A 51 -15.82 31.74 -0.88
N ASP A 52 -16.45 31.61 -2.06
CA ASP A 52 -17.60 32.42 -2.46
C ASP A 52 -18.81 32.22 -1.52
N HIS A 53 -18.96 31.02 -0.96
CA HIS A 53 -19.98 30.69 0.02
C HIS A 53 -19.61 31.00 1.47
N GLY A 54 -18.45 31.63 1.73
CA GLY A 54 -18.00 31.99 3.08
C GLY A 54 -17.51 30.81 3.94
N VAL A 55 -17.36 29.62 3.36
CA VAL A 55 -16.89 28.39 4.03
C VAL A 55 -15.47 28.02 3.60
N GLY A 56 -14.66 29.02 3.26
CA GLY A 56 -13.29 28.82 2.77
C GLY A 56 -12.37 28.10 3.77
N HIS A 57 -12.62 28.21 5.08
CA HIS A 57 -11.85 27.52 6.12
C HIS A 57 -11.95 25.99 6.02
N LEU A 58 -13.07 25.46 5.51
CA LEU A 58 -13.25 24.01 5.31
C LEU A 58 -12.26 23.43 4.31
N VAL A 59 -11.71 24.24 3.40
CA VAL A 59 -10.67 23.80 2.46
C VAL A 59 -9.41 23.39 3.21
N ASP A 60 -9.02 24.17 4.23
CA ASP A 60 -7.84 23.91 5.05
C ASP A 60 -8.09 22.72 5.98
N ASP A 61 -9.28 22.64 6.58
CA ASP A 61 -9.70 21.50 7.42
C ASP A 61 -9.71 20.18 6.63
N GLU A 62 -10.27 20.19 5.42
CA GLU A 62 -10.25 19.00 4.56
C GLU A 62 -8.82 18.65 4.15
N LEU A 63 -7.96 19.63 3.86
CA LEU A 63 -6.57 19.35 3.51
C LEU A 63 -5.85 18.60 4.65
N CYS A 64 -6.04 19.03 5.90
CA CYS A 64 -5.50 18.36 7.08
C CYS A 64 -6.07 16.94 7.23
N LEU A 65 -7.39 16.78 7.02
CA LEU A 65 -8.04 15.48 7.05
C LEU A 65 -7.45 14.51 6.02
N GLN A 66 -7.27 14.97 4.77
CA GLN A 66 -6.72 14.14 3.69
C GLN A 66 -5.25 13.77 3.94
N GLN A 67 -4.47 14.64 4.58
CA GLN A 67 -3.10 14.31 5.02
C GLN A 67 -3.09 13.22 6.08
N GLY A 68 -3.94 13.32 7.10
CA GLY A 68 -4.10 12.29 8.13
C GLY A 68 -4.50 10.95 7.52
N GLN A 69 -5.53 10.95 6.67
CA GLN A 69 -6.00 9.74 5.98
C GLN A 69 -4.93 9.13 5.06
N ALA A 70 -4.17 9.95 4.33
CA ALA A 70 -3.09 9.46 3.49
C ALA A 70 -1.97 8.83 4.33
N ASN A 71 -1.63 9.42 5.47
CA ASN A 71 -0.62 8.87 6.38
C ASN A 71 -1.07 7.55 7.00
N ASP A 72 -2.32 7.45 7.47
CA ASP A 72 -2.90 6.21 7.99
C ASP A 72 -2.90 5.11 6.92
N ALA A 73 -3.28 5.46 5.69
CA ALA A 73 -3.25 4.53 4.56
C ALA A 73 -1.84 4.02 4.28
N LEU A 74 -0.82 4.90 4.28
CA LEU A 74 0.59 4.50 4.10
C LEU A 74 1.07 3.59 5.24
N HIS A 75 0.71 3.90 6.49
CA HIS A 75 1.06 3.06 7.63
C HIS A 75 0.45 1.65 7.50
N ASN A 76 -0.82 1.57 7.13
CA ASN A 76 -1.48 0.29 6.92
C ASN A 76 -0.88 -0.49 5.73
N ILE A 77 -0.50 0.18 4.64
CA ILE A 77 0.22 -0.44 3.53
C ILE A 77 1.54 -1.08 4.01
N GLN A 78 2.30 -0.40 4.89
CA GLN A 78 3.53 -0.97 5.46
C GLN A 78 3.24 -2.22 6.33
N ILE A 79 2.18 -2.18 7.14
CA ILE A 79 1.73 -3.31 7.96
C ILE A 79 1.34 -4.49 7.06
N ASP A 80 0.53 -4.26 6.03
CA ASP A 80 0.04 -5.30 5.13
C ASP A 80 1.18 -5.93 4.33
N LEU A 81 2.13 -5.12 3.84
CA LEU A 81 3.33 -5.62 3.16
C LEU A 81 4.18 -6.50 4.08
N SER A 82 4.34 -6.08 5.34
CA SER A 82 5.08 -6.84 6.35
C SER A 82 4.37 -8.14 6.70
N HIS A 83 3.06 -8.10 6.91
CA HIS A 83 2.23 -9.25 7.22
C HIS A 83 2.21 -10.25 6.06
N ARG A 84 2.05 -9.77 4.83
CA ARG A 84 2.14 -10.61 3.62
C ARG A 84 3.49 -11.31 3.53
N SER A 85 4.59 -10.59 3.72
CA SER A 85 5.94 -11.15 3.74
C SER A 85 6.11 -12.23 4.83
N PHE A 86 5.53 -12.00 6.01
CA PHE A 86 5.50 -12.97 7.09
C PHE A 86 4.73 -14.24 6.71
N LEU A 87 3.51 -14.13 6.17
CA LEU A 87 2.69 -15.26 5.74
C LEU A 87 3.38 -16.12 4.66
N TYR A 88 4.10 -15.49 3.73
CA TYR A 88 4.90 -16.22 2.75
C TYR A 88 5.95 -17.11 3.42
N ARG A 89 6.59 -16.64 4.50
CA ARG A 89 7.63 -17.38 5.22
C ARG A 89 7.06 -18.47 6.13
N THR A 90 5.97 -18.19 6.82
CA THR A 90 5.45 -19.04 7.91
C THR A 90 4.31 -19.96 7.49
N ALA A 91 3.44 -19.54 6.58
CA ALA A 91 2.31 -20.34 6.11
C ALA A 91 2.62 -21.01 4.77
N VAL A 92 2.91 -20.21 3.73
CA VAL A 92 3.05 -20.71 2.34
C VAL A 92 4.23 -21.69 2.23
N ARG A 93 5.41 -21.33 2.73
CA ARG A 93 6.61 -22.19 2.67
C ARG A 93 6.52 -23.45 3.52
N GLN A 94 5.71 -23.44 4.59
CA GLN A 94 5.56 -24.59 5.49
C GLN A 94 4.48 -25.56 5.01
N ALA A 95 3.55 -25.13 4.17
CA ALA A 95 2.43 -25.93 3.68
C ALA A 95 2.79 -26.98 2.59
N LYS A 96 4.07 -27.29 2.37
CA LYS A 96 4.54 -28.11 1.22
C LYS A 96 3.82 -29.45 1.07
N HIS A 97 3.49 -30.11 2.18
CA HIS A 97 3.00 -31.50 2.20
C HIS A 97 1.49 -31.65 2.43
N SER A 98 0.73 -30.57 2.55
CA SER A 98 -0.73 -30.63 2.76
C SER A 98 -1.47 -29.65 1.87
N GLN A 99 -2.34 -30.18 1.00
CA GLN A 99 -3.15 -29.38 0.08
C GLN A 99 -4.07 -28.42 0.84
N GLN A 100 -4.70 -28.89 1.92
CA GLN A 100 -5.56 -28.05 2.76
C GLN A 100 -4.78 -26.89 3.37
N MET A 101 -3.57 -27.14 3.88
CA MET A 101 -2.73 -26.08 4.44
C MET A 101 -2.26 -25.09 3.38
N LYS A 102 -2.00 -25.53 2.14
CA LYS A 102 -1.68 -24.63 1.03
C LYS A 102 -2.84 -23.70 0.73
N SER A 103 -4.05 -24.25 0.57
CA SER A 103 -5.25 -23.45 0.33
C SER A 103 -5.43 -22.41 1.43
N ARG A 104 -5.34 -22.80 2.71
CA ARG A 104 -5.46 -21.86 3.85
C ARG A 104 -4.36 -20.79 3.87
N ALA A 105 -3.13 -21.15 3.52
CA ALA A 105 -2.03 -20.19 3.46
C ALA A 105 -2.27 -19.16 2.34
N TRP A 106 -2.75 -19.59 1.18
CA TRP A 106 -3.09 -18.70 0.07
C TRP A 106 -4.33 -17.85 0.37
N ASP A 107 -5.38 -18.40 1.00
CA ASP A 107 -6.55 -17.64 1.46
C ASP A 107 -6.12 -16.48 2.36
N ALA A 108 -5.19 -16.72 3.31
CA ALA A 108 -4.66 -15.69 4.19
C ALA A 108 -3.87 -14.62 3.43
N VAL A 109 -3.05 -15.01 2.45
CA VAL A 109 -2.33 -14.06 1.58
C VAL A 109 -3.29 -13.23 0.74
N HIS A 110 -4.34 -13.84 0.19
CA HIS A 110 -5.38 -13.13 -0.56
C HIS A 110 -6.09 -12.10 0.31
N HIS A 111 -6.44 -12.45 1.54
CA HIS A 111 -7.07 -11.50 2.47
C HIS A 111 -6.20 -10.27 2.74
N VAL A 112 -4.90 -10.46 2.97
CA VAL A 112 -3.96 -9.34 3.15
C VAL A 112 -3.80 -8.52 1.88
N ASN A 113 -3.77 -9.16 0.71
CA ASN A 113 -3.75 -8.44 -0.57
C ASN A 113 -5.00 -7.57 -0.75
N THR A 114 -6.19 -8.08 -0.43
CA THR A 114 -7.43 -7.29 -0.50
C THR A 114 -7.36 -6.06 0.40
N ALA A 115 -6.88 -6.19 1.64
CA ALA A 115 -6.70 -5.06 2.55
C ALA A 115 -5.70 -4.02 2.00
N LEU A 116 -4.55 -4.50 1.49
CA LEU A 116 -3.53 -3.66 0.87
C LEU A 116 -4.07 -2.83 -0.29
N ASN A 117 -4.95 -3.42 -1.11
CA ASN A 117 -5.56 -2.71 -2.24
C ASN A 117 -6.52 -1.62 -1.76
N VAL A 118 -7.34 -1.90 -0.75
CA VAL A 118 -8.22 -0.90 -0.14
C VAL A 118 -7.41 0.30 0.36
N HIS A 119 -6.35 0.06 1.12
CA HIS A 119 -5.48 1.14 1.61
C HIS A 119 -4.79 1.89 0.47
N THR A 120 -4.40 1.20 -0.60
CA THR A 120 -3.84 1.81 -1.80
C THR A 120 -4.84 2.74 -2.49
N VAL A 121 -6.10 2.32 -2.64
CA VAL A 121 -7.15 3.14 -3.25
C VAL A 121 -7.45 4.37 -2.40
N ILE A 122 -7.55 4.21 -1.07
CA ILE A 122 -7.73 5.33 -0.12
C ILE A 122 -6.61 6.36 -0.29
N TYR A 123 -5.35 5.90 -0.28
CA TYR A 123 -4.19 6.78 -0.47
C TYR A 123 -4.26 7.59 -1.77
N HIS A 124 -4.60 6.94 -2.89
CA HIS A 124 -4.75 7.61 -4.18
C HIS A 124 -5.88 8.64 -4.17
N ARG A 125 -7.01 8.32 -3.52
CA ARG A 125 -8.13 9.25 -3.38
C ARG A 125 -7.73 10.48 -2.59
N CYS A 126 -7.03 10.31 -1.47
CA CYS A 126 -6.51 11.42 -0.68
C CYS A 126 -5.55 12.29 -1.52
N CYS A 127 -4.66 11.67 -2.30
CA CYS A 127 -3.77 12.40 -3.20
C CYS A 127 -4.53 13.23 -4.24
N LYS A 128 -5.58 12.68 -4.86
CA LYS A 128 -6.44 13.41 -5.81
C LYS A 128 -7.17 14.57 -5.13
N ALA A 129 -7.73 14.36 -3.94
CA ALA A 129 -8.40 15.40 -3.18
C ALA A 129 -7.44 16.54 -2.80
N MET A 130 -6.24 16.21 -2.29
CA MET A 130 -5.22 17.22 -1.98
C MET A 130 -4.82 18.04 -3.21
N ILE A 131 -4.70 17.43 -4.40
CA ILE A 131 -4.43 18.15 -5.65
C ILE A 131 -5.56 19.12 -5.98
N ALA A 132 -6.83 18.70 -5.84
CA ALA A 132 -8.00 19.52 -6.11
C ALA A 132 -8.09 20.75 -5.16
N LEU A 133 -7.64 20.61 -3.92
CA LEU A 133 -7.64 21.68 -2.91
C LEU A 133 -6.49 22.69 -3.09
N GLY A 134 -5.60 22.51 -4.05
CA GLY A 134 -4.50 23.45 -4.32
C GLY A 134 -3.22 23.16 -3.53
N ARG A 135 -2.84 21.87 -3.48
CA ARG A 135 -1.62 21.34 -2.85
C ARG A 135 -0.38 22.23 -3.04
N THR A 136 0.38 22.45 -1.95
CA THR A 136 1.67 23.14 -2.01
C THR A 136 2.77 22.22 -2.57
N PRO A 137 3.84 22.76 -3.19
CA PRO A 137 4.96 21.98 -3.73
C PRO A 137 5.67 21.10 -2.70
N VAL A 138 5.70 21.51 -1.43
CA VAL A 138 6.31 20.76 -0.34
C VAL A 138 5.53 19.46 -0.06
N LEU A 139 4.20 19.55 -0.04
CA LEU A 139 3.34 18.37 0.12
C LEU A 139 3.48 17.41 -1.08
N LEU A 140 3.65 17.93 -2.30
CA LEU A 140 3.90 17.11 -3.50
C LEU A 140 5.18 16.27 -3.40
N GLN A 141 6.20 16.76 -2.70
CA GLN A 141 7.43 15.99 -2.46
C GLN A 141 7.23 14.89 -1.40
N GLN A 142 6.39 15.17 -0.40
CA GLN A 142 6.12 14.27 0.72
C GLN A 142 5.21 13.09 0.34
N TYR A 143 4.08 13.33 -0.35
CA TYR A 143 3.22 12.22 -0.80
C TYR A 143 3.32 12.05 -2.31
N GLN A 144 4.12 11.06 -2.69
CA GLN A 144 4.47 10.73 -4.07
C GLN A 144 3.50 9.68 -4.65
N GLU A 145 3.55 9.50 -5.96
CA GLU A 145 2.76 8.48 -6.62
C GLU A 145 3.14 7.07 -6.15
N LEU A 146 2.12 6.25 -5.86
CA LEU A 146 2.32 4.88 -5.40
C LEU A 146 2.20 3.92 -6.58
N LYS A 147 3.35 3.44 -7.04
CA LYS A 147 3.44 2.53 -8.18
C LYS A 147 3.36 1.07 -7.75
N GLN A 148 2.91 0.20 -8.65
CA GLN A 148 2.84 -1.25 -8.40
C GLN A 148 4.20 -1.83 -8.01
N GLU A 149 5.30 -1.30 -8.55
CA GLU A 149 6.67 -1.71 -8.21
C GLU A 149 7.01 -1.49 -6.72
N HIS A 150 6.41 -0.50 -6.08
CA HIS A 150 6.57 -0.23 -4.64
C HIS A 150 5.80 -1.24 -3.78
N LEU A 151 4.73 -1.81 -4.33
CA LEU A 151 3.87 -2.81 -3.68
C LEU A 151 4.34 -4.23 -3.96
N GLN A 152 5.29 -4.46 -4.85
CA GLN A 152 5.82 -5.80 -5.06
C GLN A 152 6.61 -6.22 -3.83
N SER A 153 6.25 -7.38 -3.26
CA SER A 153 7.13 -8.09 -2.33
C SER A 153 8.31 -8.67 -3.11
N LYS A 154 9.07 -7.85 -3.85
CA LYS A 154 10.45 -8.22 -4.15
C LYS A 154 11.00 -8.54 -2.78
N THR A 155 11.45 -9.77 -2.60
CA THR A 155 11.96 -10.24 -1.32
C THR A 155 13.16 -9.35 -1.04
N ILE A 156 12.93 -8.21 -0.39
CA ILE A 156 13.96 -7.37 0.16
C ILE A 156 14.63 -8.37 1.09
N LYS A 157 15.82 -8.80 0.67
CA LYS A 157 16.72 -9.54 1.54
C LYS A 157 17.04 -8.55 2.65
N ILE A 158 16.17 -8.49 3.64
CA ILE A 158 16.52 -8.05 4.98
C ILE A 158 17.43 -9.17 5.47
N ASP A 159 18.66 -9.16 4.96
CA ASP A 159 19.75 -9.94 5.48
C ASP A 159 20.27 -9.13 6.67
N PRO A 160 19.98 -9.52 7.91
CA PRO A 160 20.43 -8.78 9.09
C PRO A 160 21.97 -8.78 9.21
N SER A 161 22.69 -9.54 8.38
CA SER A 161 24.16 -9.60 8.39
C SER A 161 24.85 -8.58 7.47
N VAL A 162 24.13 -7.91 6.56
CA VAL A 162 24.72 -6.91 5.64
C VAL A 162 24.44 -5.50 6.17
N THR A 163 25.34 -5.02 7.03
CA THR A 163 25.35 -3.64 7.51
C THR A 163 25.73 -2.69 6.37
N GLY A 164 24.82 -1.83 5.93
CA GLY A 164 25.15 -0.69 5.05
C GLY A 164 24.30 -0.48 3.79
N THR A 165 23.36 -1.37 3.45
CA THR A 165 22.54 -1.26 2.21
C THR A 165 21.07 -0.90 2.46
N HIS A 166 20.71 -0.51 3.69
CA HIS A 166 19.33 -0.42 4.17
C HIS A 166 18.47 0.69 3.51
N GLY A 167 19.00 1.52 2.61
CA GLY A 167 18.28 2.67 2.04
C GLY A 167 17.97 2.62 0.54
N GLU A 168 18.80 1.97 -0.28
CA GLU A 168 18.84 2.27 -1.72
C GLU A 168 17.72 1.61 -2.56
N ASN A 169 16.98 0.66 -1.98
CA ASN A 169 15.94 -0.10 -2.69
C ASN A 169 14.57 -0.08 -2.01
N LEU A 170 14.41 0.67 -0.92
CA LEU A 170 13.12 0.76 -0.24
C LEU A 170 12.25 1.83 -0.92
N PRO A 171 10.95 1.55 -1.12
CA PRO A 171 10.00 2.57 -1.52
C PRO A 171 10.06 3.80 -0.59
N TRP A 172 9.85 4.99 -1.16
CA TRP A 172 9.95 6.28 -0.48
C TRP A 172 9.11 6.37 0.81
N PHE A 173 8.00 5.65 0.90
CA PHE A 173 7.11 5.69 2.06
C PHE A 173 7.65 4.94 3.30
N TRP A 174 8.70 4.13 3.17
CA TRP A 174 9.32 3.44 4.32
C TRP A 174 10.16 4.36 5.20
N THR A 175 10.75 5.41 4.62
CA THR A 175 11.59 6.39 5.33
C THR A 175 10.83 7.66 5.70
N MET A 176 9.60 7.83 5.20
CA MET A 176 8.77 9.01 5.42
C MET A 176 8.46 9.25 6.92
N ASN A 177 8.38 8.18 7.73
CA ASN A 177 8.03 8.27 9.15
C ASN A 177 9.25 8.39 10.09
N THR A 178 10.48 8.35 9.56
CA THR A 178 11.70 8.51 10.38
C THR A 178 12.16 9.96 10.46
N ASP A 179 11.80 10.78 9.47
CA ASP A 179 12.16 12.19 9.40
C ASP A 179 11.11 13.09 10.08
N LEU A 180 9.89 12.57 10.29
CA LEU A 180 8.91 13.15 11.19
C LEU A 180 9.24 12.69 12.61
N GLU A 181 10.00 13.52 13.34
CA GLU A 181 10.27 13.39 14.78
C GLU A 181 9.11 12.70 15.52
N ALA A 182 9.43 11.58 16.17
CA ALA A 182 8.53 10.79 16.99
C ALA A 182 7.97 11.65 18.14
N GLY A 183 6.91 12.42 17.87
CA GLY A 183 6.31 13.31 18.86
C GLY A 183 5.36 14.38 18.34
N ASN A 184 5.35 14.72 17.05
CA ASN A 184 4.56 15.89 16.58
C ASN A 184 3.13 15.59 16.06
N TRP A 185 2.73 14.33 15.96
CA TRP A 185 1.39 13.95 15.44
C TRP A 185 0.20 14.40 16.31
N MET A 186 0.46 14.98 17.49
CA MET A 186 -0.57 15.51 18.40
C MET A 186 -0.51 17.04 18.56
N SER A 187 0.41 17.75 17.90
CA SER A 187 0.60 19.19 18.15
C SER A 187 -0.06 20.11 17.12
N GLU A 188 -0.55 19.58 16.01
CA GLU A 188 -1.20 20.40 14.96
C GLU A 188 -2.73 20.45 15.13
N CYS A 189 -3.19 20.77 16.34
CA CYS A 189 -4.58 21.13 16.65
C CYS A 189 -4.62 22.11 17.83
N GLU A 190 -3.76 23.12 17.86
CA GLU A 190 -3.94 24.26 18.76
C GLU A 190 -4.66 25.40 18.00
N PHE A 191 -5.89 25.67 18.45
CA PHE A 191 -6.84 26.66 17.93
C PHE A 191 -6.43 28.10 18.22
#